data_AF-A0A0Q6SQI1-F1
#
_entry.id   AF-A0A0Q6SQI1-F1
#
_cell.length_a   1.000
_cell.length_b   1.000
_cell.length_c   1.000
_cell.angle_alpha   90.00
_cell.angle_beta   90.00
_cell.angle_gamma   90.00
#
_symmetry.space_group_name_H-M   'P 1'
#
loop_
_entity.id
_entity.type
_entity.pdbx_description
1 polymer ?
#
loop_
_entity_poly.entity_id
_entity_poly.type
_entity_poly.pdbx_seq_one_letter_code
_entity_poly.pdbx_strand_id
1 'polypeptide(L)'
;MTPAEPSPPALDTLEAVAACLAAAFEAGDPDTMTQALSRVARSPGLAHLAAAAGVPRELLAASMNRGEMGLDTLLAIMKVIDLHRPADGAPN
;
A
#
# COMPACT_ATOMS: atom_id res chain seq x y z
N MET A 1 16.57 9.56 25.37
CA MET A 1 15.35 8.80 25.65
C MET A 1 14.43 8.98 24.46
N THR A 2 14.46 8.07 23.50
CA THR A 2 13.63 8.11 22.30
C THR A 2 12.33 7.39 22.63
N PRO A 3 11.17 8.06 22.72
CA PRO A 3 9.91 7.36 22.92
C PRO A 3 9.24 7.12 21.57
N ALA A 4 8.66 5.92 21.45
CA ALA A 4 7.79 5.42 20.37
C ALA A 4 8.51 5.07 19.06
N GLU A 5 8.97 3.81 18.97
CA GLU A 5 8.69 3.05 17.76
C GLU A 5 7.18 2.75 17.76
N PRO A 6 6.34 3.43 16.95
CA PRO A 6 4.99 2.93 16.78
C PRO A 6 5.12 1.57 16.11
N SER A 7 4.71 0.50 16.81
CA SER A 7 4.38 -0.75 16.15
C SER A 7 3.56 -0.40 14.90
N PRO A 8 3.97 -0.86 13.71
CA PRO A 8 3.28 -0.46 12.50
C PRO A 8 1.81 -0.86 12.62
N PRO A 9 0.88 0.02 12.20
CA PRO A 9 -0.54 -0.30 12.22
C PRO A 9 -0.75 -1.62 11.49
N ALA A 10 -1.55 -2.50 12.09
CA ALA A 10 -1.81 -3.81 11.53
C ALA A 10 -2.53 -3.62 10.17
N LEU A 11 -1.89 -4.11 9.11
CA LEU A 11 -2.33 -3.91 7.72
C LEU A 11 -3.44 -4.91 7.36
N ASP A 12 -4.47 -5.00 8.20
CA ASP A 12 -5.55 -5.97 8.06
C ASP A 12 -6.67 -5.51 7.13
N THR A 13 -6.80 -4.19 6.98
CA THR A 13 -7.82 -3.56 6.12
C THR A 13 -7.19 -2.97 4.87
N LEU A 14 -8.03 -2.79 3.84
CA LEU A 14 -7.64 -2.11 2.60
C LEU A 14 -7.19 -0.66 2.89
N GLU A 15 -7.86 0.02 3.81
CA GLU A 15 -7.60 1.40 4.22
C GLU A 15 -6.20 1.54 4.83
N ALA A 16 -5.83 0.62 5.73
CA ALA A 16 -4.50 0.60 6.34
C ALA A 16 -3.40 0.33 5.31
N VAL A 17 -3.65 -0.59 4.37
CA VAL A 17 -2.73 -0.88 3.25
C VAL A 17 -2.55 0.34 2.36
N ALA A 18 -3.65 1.00 1.97
CA ALA A 18 -3.64 2.19 1.14
C ALA A 18 -2.89 3.36 1.81
N ALA A 19 -3.16 3.61 3.08
CA ALA A 19 -2.47 4.64 3.86
C ALA A 19 -0.96 4.36 3.98
N CYS A 20 -0.57 3.09 4.18
CA CYS A 20 0.84 2.71 4.27
C CYS A 20 1.60 2.94 2.96
N LEU A 21 0.99 2.58 1.82
CA LEU A 21 1.59 2.81 0.50
C LEU A 21 1.66 4.31 0.17
N ALA A 22 0.61 5.07 0.48
CA ALA A 22 0.57 6.52 0.28
C ALA A 22 1.65 7.24 1.10
N ALA A 23 1.82 6.87 2.38
CA ALA A 23 2.88 7.42 3.22
C ALA A 23 4.28 7.10 2.68
N ALA A 24 4.47 5.90 2.12
CA ALA A 24 5.73 5.52 1.50
C ALA A 24 6.01 6.29 0.19
N PHE A 25 4.96 6.58 -0.59
CA PHE A 25 5.04 7.47 -1.76
C PHE A 25 5.41 8.91 -1.36
N GLU A 26 4.77 9.46 -0.33
CA GLU A 26 5.06 10.82 0.18
C GLU A 26 6.49 10.93 0.72
N ALA A 27 7.03 9.86 1.33
CA ALA A 27 8.41 9.82 1.78
C ALA A 27 9.42 9.93 0.63
N GLY A 28 9.05 9.50 -0.59
CA GLY A 28 9.87 9.62 -1.79
C GLY A 28 11.16 8.79 -1.79
N ASP A 29 11.29 7.84 -0.86
CA ASP A 29 12.50 7.05 -0.66
C ASP A 29 12.29 5.57 -1.07
N PRO A 30 13.19 5.00 -1.91
CA PRO A 30 13.01 3.65 -2.43
C PRO A 30 13.11 2.55 -1.35
N ASP A 31 13.86 2.79 -0.28
CA ASP A 31 14.01 1.84 0.84
C ASP A 31 12.71 1.80 1.65
N THR A 32 12.14 2.99 1.92
CA THR A 32 10.84 3.15 2.57
C THR A 32 9.71 2.50 1.76
N MET A 33 9.72 2.71 0.44
CA MET A 33 8.78 2.09 -0.50
C MET A 33 8.87 0.56 -0.47
N THR A 34 10.09 0.02 -0.53
CA THR A 34 10.34 -1.42 -0.48
C THR A 34 9.89 -2.03 0.85
N GLN A 35 10.10 -1.31 1.96
CA GLN A 35 9.64 -1.74 3.28
C GLN A 35 8.11 -1.79 3.36
N ALA A 36 7.42 -0.75 2.85
CA ALA A 36 5.96 -0.70 2.83
C ALA A 36 5.37 -1.82 1.97
N LEU A 37 5.90 -2.02 0.76
CA LEU A 37 5.50 -3.12 -0.14
C LEU A 37 5.70 -4.49 0.52
N SER A 38 6.84 -4.70 1.19
CA SER A 38 7.13 -5.95 1.91
C SER A 38 6.17 -6.20 3.07
N ARG A 39 5.74 -5.14 3.77
CA ARG A 39 4.74 -5.24 4.84
C ARG A 39 3.35 -5.58 4.28
N VAL A 40 2.93 -4.89 3.23
CA VAL A 40 1.65 -5.15 2.56
C VAL A 40 1.61 -6.56 1.97
N ALA A 41 2.69 -7.02 1.34
CA ALA A 41 2.77 -8.37 0.76
C ALA A 41 2.54 -9.49 1.80
N ARG A 42 2.88 -9.24 3.07
CA ARG A 42 2.72 -10.19 4.19
C ARG A 42 1.43 -9.99 4.97
N SER A 43 0.68 -8.92 4.68
CA SER A 43 -0.51 -8.58 5.45
C SER A 43 -1.78 -9.26 4.91
N PRO A 44 -2.80 -9.45 5.77
CA PRO A 44 -4.08 -9.97 5.30
C PRO A 44 -4.86 -8.95 4.46
N GLY A 45 -4.54 -7.65 4.58
CA GLY A 45 -5.07 -6.58 3.74
C GLY A 45 -4.69 -6.70 2.25
N LEU A 46 -3.62 -7.44 1.91
CA LEU A 46 -3.25 -7.73 0.51
C LEU A 46 -4.39 -8.36 -0.28
N ALA A 47 -5.17 -9.26 0.34
CA ALA A 47 -6.27 -9.93 -0.32
C ALA A 47 -7.37 -8.94 -0.71
N HIS A 48 -7.65 -7.96 0.16
CA HIS A 48 -8.59 -6.89 -0.13
C HIS A 48 -8.07 -5.97 -1.24
N LEU A 49 -6.77 -5.64 -1.22
CA LEU A 49 -6.16 -4.80 -2.24
C LEU A 49 -6.17 -5.48 -3.61
N ALA A 50 -5.82 -6.76 -3.66
CA ALA A 50 -5.89 -7.58 -4.87
C ALA A 50 -7.31 -7.62 -5.45
N ALA A 51 -8.31 -7.87 -4.60
CA ALA A 51 -9.71 -7.90 -5.00
C ALA A 51 -10.20 -6.54 -5.54
N ALA A 52 -9.84 -5.45 -4.86
CA ALA A 52 -10.21 -4.09 -5.28
C ALA A 52 -9.48 -3.62 -6.54
N ALA A 53 -8.20 -3.99 -6.70
CA ALA A 53 -7.40 -3.66 -7.87
C ALA A 53 -7.74 -4.53 -9.09
N GLY A 54 -8.49 -5.63 -8.90
CA GLY A 54 -8.77 -6.59 -9.96
C GLY A 54 -7.54 -7.38 -10.41
N VAL A 55 -6.54 -7.51 -9.53
CA VAL A 55 -5.27 -8.19 -9.79
C VAL A 55 -5.20 -9.45 -8.93
N PRO A 56 -4.75 -10.61 -9.45
CA PRO A 56 -4.63 -11.82 -8.63
C PRO A 56 -3.62 -11.63 -7.49
N ARG A 57 -3.99 -12.12 -6.29
CA ARG A 57 -3.20 -11.95 -5.06
C ARG A 57 -1.75 -12.42 -5.21
N GLU A 58 -1.52 -13.55 -5.89
CA GLU A 58 -0.17 -14.06 -6.14
C GLU A 58 0.67 -13.13 -7.01
N LEU A 59 0.07 -12.57 -8.07
CA LEU A 59 0.76 -11.64 -8.96
C LEU A 59 1.06 -10.32 -8.25
N LEU A 60 0.12 -9.84 -7.44
CA LEU A 60 0.31 -8.65 -6.61
C LEU A 60 1.41 -8.88 -5.56
N ALA A 61 1.37 -10.00 -4.84
CA ALA A 61 2.40 -10.38 -3.87
C ALA A 61 3.79 -10.48 -4.50
N ALA A 62 3.89 -11.14 -5.67
CA ALA A 62 5.14 -11.29 -6.39
C ALA A 62 5.70 -9.94 -6.85
N SER A 63 4.85 -9.05 -7.37
CA SER A 63 5.26 -7.72 -7.83
C SER A 63 5.72 -6.84 -6.66
N MET A 64 5.01 -6.89 -5.53
CA MET A 64 5.42 -6.18 -4.30
C MET A 64 6.74 -6.71 -3.73
N ASN A 65 6.94 -8.02 -3.73
CA ASN A 65 8.17 -8.64 -3.24
C ASN A 65 9.37 -8.37 -4.17
N ARG A 66 9.13 -8.22 -5.48
CA ARG A 66 10.17 -7.87 -6.45
C ARG A 66 10.45 -6.36 -6.47
N GLY A 67 9.52 -5.53 -5.99
CA GLY A 67 9.57 -4.08 -6.14
C GLY A 67 9.32 -3.60 -7.58
N GLU A 68 9.00 -4.53 -8.48
CA GLU A 68 8.82 -4.30 -9.92
C GLU A 68 7.35 -4.57 -10.22
N MET A 69 6.55 -3.50 -10.28
CA MET A 69 5.14 -3.56 -10.64
C MET A 69 4.96 -3.03 -12.07
N GLY A 70 4.16 -3.74 -12.87
CA GLY A 70 3.73 -3.21 -14.16
C GLY A 70 2.93 -1.93 -13.98
N LEU A 71 3.00 -1.02 -14.96
CA LEU A 71 2.27 0.26 -14.91
C LEU A 71 0.76 0.05 -14.69
N ASP A 72 0.19 -1.00 -15.30
CA ASP A 72 -1.21 -1.40 -15.12
C ASP A 72 -1.55 -1.75 -13.68
N THR A 73 -0.67 -2.49 -13.00
CA THR A 73 -0.82 -2.87 -11.58
C THR A 73 -0.69 -1.65 -10.68
N LEU A 74 0.30 -0.79 -10.96
CA LEU A 74 0.49 0.46 -10.22
C LEU A 74 -0.74 1.37 -10.35
N LEU A 75 -1.27 1.56 -11.56
CA LEU A 75 -2.48 2.34 -11.83
C LEU A 75 -3.71 1.77 -11.10
N ALA A 76 -3.88 0.45 -11.12
CA ALA A 76 -4.98 -0.22 -10.43
C ALA A 76 -4.90 0.00 -8.90
N ILE A 77 -3.72 -0.17 -8.30
CA ILE A 77 -3.49 0.10 -6.88
C ILE A 77 -3.76 1.57 -6.57
N MET A 78 -3.22 2.49 -7.35
CA MET A 78 -3.37 3.93 -7.14
C MET A 78 -4.84 4.35 -7.19
N LYS A 79 -5.64 3.76 -8.09
CA LYS A 79 -7.08 3.99 -8.17
C LYS A 79 -7.83 3.47 -6.95
N VAL A 80 -7.41 2.33 -6.39
CA VAL A 80 -7.99 1.80 -5.14
C VAL A 80 -7.64 2.68 -3.95
N ILE A 81 -6.39 3.16 -3.88
CA ILE A 81 -5.94 4.09 -2.84
C ILE A 81 -6.76 5.39 -2.91
N ASP A 82 -6.97 5.95 -4.11
CA ASP A 82 -7.79 7.14 -4.34
C ASP A 82 -9.27 6.93 -3.93
N LEU A 83 -9.86 5.77 -4.28
CA LEU A 83 -11.23 5.45 -3.88
C LEU A 83 -11.42 5.28 -2.37
N HIS A 84 -10.38 4.84 -1.67
CA HIS A 84 -10.49 4.43 -0.27
C HIS A 84 -9.88 5.42 0.71
N ARG A 85 -9.09 6.38 0.23
CA ARG A 85 -8.76 7.57 0.99
C ARG A 85 -10.02 8.45 0.99
N PRO A 86 -10.76 8.59 2.12
CA PRO A 86 -11.72 9.68 2.21
C PRO A 86 -10.98 10.97 1.88
N ALA A 87 -11.56 11.82 1.04
CA ALA A 87 -10.97 13.05 0.56
C ALA A 87 -10.63 14.01 1.71
N ASP A 88 -9.56 13.73 2.46
CA ASP A 88 -8.88 14.66 3.34
C ASP A 88 -7.90 15.46 2.47
N GLY A 89 -8.50 16.30 1.65
CA GLY A 89 -7.90 17.11 0.61
C GLY A 89 -9.01 18.01 0.14
N ALA A 90 -9.22 19.09 0.89
CA ALA A 90 -10.34 20.01 0.79
C ALA A 90 -10.78 20.28 -0.67
N PRO A 91 -12.10 20.30 -0.96
CA PRO A 91 -12.57 20.82 -2.23
C PRO A 91 -12.16 22.30 -2.35
N ASN A 92 -11.64 22.68 -3.52
CA ASN A 92 -11.41 24.08 -3.92
C ASN A 92 -12.66 24.95 -3.77
#